data_AF-A0A183F6E2-F1
#
_entry.id   AF-A0A183F6E2-F1
#
_cell.length_a   1.000
_cell.length_b   1.000
_cell.length_c   1.000
_cell.angle_alpha   90.00
_cell.angle_beta   90.00
_cell.angle_gamma   90.00
#
_symmetry.space_group_name_H-M   'P 1'
#
loop_
_entity.id
_entity.type
_entity.pdbx_description
1 polymer ?
#
loop_
_entity_poly.entity_id
_entity_poly.type
_entity_poly.pdbx_seq_one_letter_code
_entity_poly.pdbx_strand_id
1 'polypeptide(L)'
;MQSVQEFVQDWEGLADYVKKLHSWGMRTILIYDPAIQVDYASFQRAITSNARFIEWERQDQVMRSIQDLYPLAKDTKIMLGVVWPDRHVAFPDFFDPTNATLKWWIDEFVRFQQQVPYDGIWIDMNEPANFGTNEGRPWYFDSPDHPNDQPLMCPMNSTDGEWDMPPYKTHAGAYLATKTLCMLAVQANGTQRFYNLKNLYGWSEAKATQQAQHAATAKRGAVISRSTFPSSGRFAGHWLGDNTATWADLRSSIIGAQEFNLFGIP
;
A
#
# COMPACT_ATOMS: atom_id res chain seq x y z
N MET A 1 10.11 -19.94 5.96
CA MET A 1 10.13 -18.50 5.64
C MET A 1 9.07 -17.85 6.54
N GLN A 2 9.33 -16.67 7.11
CA GLN A 2 8.33 -15.97 7.95
C GLN A 2 7.33 -15.26 7.02
N SER A 3 6.05 -15.30 7.34
CA SER A 3 4.98 -14.61 6.59
C SER A 3 5.27 -13.10 6.53
N VAL A 4 5.19 -12.50 5.34
CA VAL A 4 5.35 -11.04 5.17
C VAL A 4 4.07 -10.37 5.65
N GLN A 5 4.14 -9.66 6.76
CA GLN A 5 2.97 -9.00 7.34
C GLN A 5 3.39 -7.70 8.00
N GLU A 6 2.51 -6.71 7.93
CA GLU A 6 2.74 -5.40 8.53
C GLU A 6 2.40 -5.38 10.01
N PHE A 7 3.24 -4.69 10.79
CA PHE A 7 3.08 -4.49 12.25
C PHE A 7 3.08 -5.78 13.09
N VAL A 8 3.94 -6.75 12.72
CA VAL A 8 4.06 -8.08 13.35
C VAL A 8 5.14 -8.14 14.43
N GLN A 9 4.90 -8.94 15.48
CA GLN A 9 5.78 -9.09 16.64
C GLN A 9 6.80 -10.24 16.53
N ASP A 10 6.78 -11.00 15.43
CA ASP A 10 7.43 -12.32 15.34
C ASP A 10 8.96 -12.28 15.07
N TRP A 11 9.57 -11.10 15.10
CA TRP A 11 11.01 -10.92 14.94
C TRP A 11 11.71 -10.82 16.31
N GLU A 12 11.95 -11.96 16.94
CA GLU A 12 12.66 -12.04 18.22
C GLU A 12 14.03 -11.33 18.16
N GLY A 13 14.30 -10.48 19.14
CA GLY A 13 15.58 -9.75 19.26
C GLY A 13 15.74 -8.54 18.34
N LEU A 14 14.81 -8.26 17.42
CA LEU A 14 14.90 -7.09 16.53
C LEU A 14 14.95 -5.78 17.34
N ALA A 15 14.10 -5.65 18.36
CA ALA A 15 14.08 -4.49 19.24
C ALA A 15 15.44 -4.23 19.91
N ASP A 16 16.09 -5.28 20.40
CA ASP A 16 17.39 -5.16 21.09
C ASP A 16 18.52 -4.89 20.09
N TYR A 17 18.42 -5.44 18.87
CA TYR A 17 19.33 -5.11 17.79
C TYR A 17 19.25 -3.61 17.40
N VAL A 18 18.04 -3.05 17.25
CA VAL A 18 17.87 -1.62 16.97
C VAL A 18 18.43 -0.76 18.10
N LYS A 19 18.19 -1.11 19.37
CA LYS A 19 18.78 -0.42 20.53
C LYS A 19 20.31 -0.49 20.51
N LYS A 20 20.90 -1.61 20.10
CA LYS A 20 22.34 -1.75 19.94
C LYS A 20 22.88 -0.84 18.83
N LEU A 21 22.21 -0.77 17.68
CA LEU A 21 22.56 0.18 16.61
C LEU A 21 22.50 1.64 17.11
N HIS A 22 21.48 1.99 17.89
CA HIS A 22 21.38 3.32 18.52
C HIS A 22 22.54 3.62 19.48
N SER A 23 23.02 2.61 20.22
CA SER A 23 24.19 2.77 21.10
C SER A 23 25.47 3.12 20.34
N TRP A 24 25.51 2.85 19.04
CA TRP A 24 26.60 3.22 18.12
C TRP A 24 26.33 4.52 17.36
N GLY A 25 25.24 5.23 17.68
CA GLY A 25 24.84 6.45 16.99
C GLY A 25 24.17 6.24 15.64
N MET A 26 23.82 4.99 15.27
CA MET A 26 23.12 4.67 14.02
C MET A 26 21.61 4.96 14.13
N ARG A 27 20.94 4.99 12.97
CA ARG A 27 19.49 5.16 12.82
C ARG A 27 18.93 4.00 12.01
N THR A 28 17.68 3.63 12.27
CA THR A 28 17.02 2.50 11.58
C THR A 28 15.77 2.98 10.85
N ILE A 29 15.66 2.64 9.57
CA ILE A 29 14.44 2.82 8.75
C ILE A 29 13.90 1.43 8.44
N LEU A 30 12.60 1.23 8.60
CA LEU A 30 11.92 -0.02 8.28
C LEU A 30 10.95 0.18 7.11
N ILE A 31 10.77 -0.86 6.30
CA ILE A 31 9.81 -0.90 5.20
C ILE A 31 8.41 -1.24 5.72
N TYR A 32 7.39 -0.69 5.08
CA TYR A 32 5.98 -0.98 5.32
C TYR A 32 5.22 -0.85 4.01
N ASP A 33 4.36 -1.82 3.71
CA ASP A 33 3.42 -1.75 2.60
C ASP A 33 2.03 -1.25 3.07
N PRO A 34 1.24 -0.63 2.18
CA PRO A 34 -0.11 -0.19 2.52
C PRO A 34 -1.08 -1.36 2.67
N ALA A 35 -0.80 -2.51 2.06
CA ALA A 35 -1.73 -3.62 1.95
C ALA A 35 -1.79 -4.44 3.26
N ILE A 36 -2.97 -4.55 3.86
CA ILE A 36 -3.16 -5.21 5.16
C ILE A 36 -3.86 -6.55 5.02
N GLN A 37 -3.23 -7.61 5.49
CA GLN A 37 -3.81 -8.96 5.52
C GLN A 37 -5.11 -9.00 6.36
N VAL A 38 -6.20 -9.48 5.76
CA VAL A 38 -7.57 -9.28 6.30
C VAL A 38 -7.99 -10.22 7.43
N ASP A 39 -7.16 -11.18 7.80
CA ASP A 39 -7.35 -12.03 8.97
C ASP A 39 -6.24 -11.83 10.03
N TYR A 40 -5.58 -10.67 9.98
CA TYR A 40 -4.54 -10.31 10.94
C TYR A 40 -4.99 -9.27 11.97
N ALA A 41 -4.20 -9.13 13.04
CA ALA A 41 -4.54 -8.28 14.19
C ALA A 41 -4.61 -6.78 13.83
N SER A 42 -3.79 -6.30 12.88
CA SER A 42 -3.83 -4.92 12.39
C SER A 42 -5.15 -4.62 11.67
N PHE A 43 -5.65 -5.55 10.83
CA PHE A 43 -6.97 -5.43 10.20
C PHE A 43 -8.10 -5.48 11.21
N GLN A 44 -8.07 -6.40 12.19
CA GLN A 44 -9.05 -6.45 13.26
C GLN A 44 -9.14 -5.11 14.02
N ARG A 45 -8.00 -4.48 14.32
CA ARG A 45 -7.96 -3.14 14.94
C ARG A 45 -8.52 -2.08 14.02
N ALA A 46 -8.26 -2.17 12.72
CA ALA A 46 -8.82 -1.27 11.71
C ALA A 46 -10.34 -1.30 11.71
N ILE A 47 -10.93 -2.50 11.66
CA ILE A 47 -12.39 -2.71 11.70
C ILE A 47 -12.98 -2.18 13.01
N THR A 48 -12.37 -2.49 14.16
CA THR A 48 -12.81 -1.99 15.47
C THR A 48 -12.75 -0.46 15.57
N SER A 49 -11.78 0.18 14.92
CA SER A 49 -11.63 1.64 14.87
C SER A 49 -12.43 2.31 13.75
N ASN A 50 -13.27 1.58 13.01
CA ASN A 50 -14.02 2.06 11.85
C ASN A 50 -13.12 2.65 10.74
N ALA A 51 -11.87 2.20 10.63
CA ALA A 51 -11.01 2.55 9.51
C ALA A 51 -11.62 2.04 8.21
N ARG A 52 -11.44 2.82 7.14
CA ARG A 52 -11.99 2.53 5.82
C ARG A 52 -10.90 1.98 4.92
N PHE A 53 -11.34 1.17 3.98
CA PHE A 53 -10.54 0.58 2.94
C PHE A 53 -11.18 0.90 1.59
N ILE A 54 -10.43 0.70 0.51
CA ILE A 54 -10.97 0.80 -0.85
C ILE A 54 -12.06 -0.26 -1.01
N GLU A 55 -13.23 0.14 -1.49
CA GLU A 55 -14.41 -0.73 -1.58
C GLU A 55 -14.89 -0.93 -3.03
N TRP A 56 -15.56 -2.05 -3.28
CA TRP A 56 -16.48 -2.18 -4.39
C TRP A 56 -17.59 -1.12 -4.30
N GLU A 57 -18.03 -0.59 -5.44
CA GLU A 57 -19.12 0.40 -5.47
C GLU A 57 -20.41 -0.22 -4.95
N ARG A 58 -20.72 -1.44 -5.40
CA ARG A 58 -21.97 -2.17 -5.11
C ARG A 58 -21.71 -3.59 -4.61
N GLN A 59 -22.71 -4.16 -3.94
CA GLN A 59 -22.62 -5.50 -3.34
C GLN A 59 -22.56 -6.63 -4.38
N ASP A 60 -23.22 -6.46 -5.54
CA ASP A 60 -23.22 -7.44 -6.63
C ASP A 60 -21.86 -7.61 -7.32
N GLN A 61 -20.94 -6.65 -7.10
CA GLN A 61 -19.59 -6.68 -7.65
C GLN A 61 -18.60 -7.44 -6.76
N VAL A 62 -18.94 -7.69 -5.48
CA VAL A 62 -18.04 -8.31 -4.51
C VAL A 62 -17.76 -9.76 -4.92
N MET A 63 -16.48 -10.12 -5.02
CA MET A 63 -16.03 -11.48 -5.31
C MET A 63 -16.29 -12.41 -4.12
N ARG A 64 -17.49 -12.99 -4.04
CA ARG A 64 -17.89 -13.89 -2.93
C ARG A 64 -16.97 -15.10 -2.76
N SER A 65 -16.37 -15.62 -3.83
CA SER A 65 -15.40 -16.73 -3.76
C SER A 65 -14.17 -16.41 -2.90
N ILE A 66 -13.80 -15.13 -2.78
CA ILE A 66 -12.71 -14.64 -1.94
C ILE A 66 -13.28 -14.10 -0.62
N GLN A 67 -14.28 -13.22 -0.68
CA GLN A 67 -14.79 -12.50 0.48
C GLN A 67 -15.31 -13.44 1.58
N ASP A 68 -15.97 -14.54 1.19
CA ASP A 68 -16.56 -15.49 2.13
C ASP A 68 -15.52 -16.30 2.93
N LEU A 69 -14.24 -16.28 2.53
CA LEU A 69 -13.15 -16.94 3.24
C LEU A 69 -12.76 -16.21 4.54
N TYR A 70 -13.11 -14.92 4.67
CA TYR A 70 -12.58 -14.03 5.71
C TYR A 70 -13.70 -13.47 6.59
N PRO A 71 -13.88 -13.96 7.84
CA PRO A 71 -14.97 -13.52 8.71
C PRO A 71 -15.07 -12.01 8.92
N LEU A 72 -13.93 -11.30 8.99
CA LEU A 72 -13.89 -9.85 9.19
C LEU A 72 -14.23 -9.03 7.94
N ALA A 73 -14.13 -9.64 6.75
CA ALA A 73 -14.41 -8.99 5.48
C ALA A 73 -15.71 -9.49 4.82
N LYS A 74 -16.27 -10.59 5.31
CA LYS A 74 -17.38 -11.34 4.70
C LYS A 74 -18.61 -10.49 4.34
N ASP A 75 -19.00 -9.60 5.24
CA ASP A 75 -20.20 -8.76 5.10
C ASP A 75 -19.87 -7.33 4.67
N THR A 76 -18.66 -7.09 4.16
CA THR A 76 -18.20 -5.78 3.70
C THR A 76 -18.12 -5.71 2.17
N LYS A 77 -17.94 -4.50 1.66
CA LYS A 77 -17.57 -4.25 0.26
C LYS A 77 -16.07 -4.05 0.08
N ILE A 78 -15.25 -4.34 1.09
CA ILE A 78 -13.81 -4.09 1.01
C ILE A 78 -13.22 -4.89 -0.15
N MET A 79 -12.54 -4.19 -1.06
CA MET A 79 -11.89 -4.81 -2.21
C MET A 79 -10.64 -5.54 -1.74
N LEU A 80 -10.60 -6.85 -2.01
CA LEU A 80 -9.51 -7.72 -1.62
C LEU A 80 -8.57 -7.97 -2.80
N GLY A 81 -7.27 -7.86 -2.54
CA GLY A 81 -6.21 -8.12 -3.50
C GLY A 81 -5.19 -9.12 -2.97
N VAL A 82 -4.07 -9.22 -3.68
CA VAL A 82 -2.93 -10.08 -3.35
C VAL A 82 -1.66 -9.24 -3.47
N VAL A 83 -0.85 -9.21 -2.41
CA VAL A 83 0.49 -8.60 -2.39
C VAL A 83 1.40 -9.58 -1.64
N TRP A 84 2.40 -9.14 -0.89
CA TRP A 84 3.36 -10.03 -0.23
C TRP A 84 2.82 -10.91 0.89
N PRO A 85 1.77 -10.52 1.66
CA PRO A 85 1.23 -11.41 2.68
C PRO A 85 0.64 -12.70 2.11
N ASP A 86 0.71 -13.76 2.92
CA ASP A 86 0.29 -15.13 2.55
C ASP A 86 -1.24 -15.29 2.42
N ARG A 87 -2.00 -14.20 2.49
CA ARG A 87 -3.46 -14.18 2.38
C ARG A 87 -3.90 -12.86 1.76
N HIS A 88 -5.15 -12.82 1.31
CA HIS A 88 -5.72 -11.62 0.71
C HIS A 88 -5.59 -10.39 1.62
N VAL A 89 -5.37 -9.26 0.98
CA VAL A 89 -5.09 -7.98 1.61
C VAL A 89 -6.13 -6.93 1.24
N ALA A 90 -6.37 -6.00 2.16
CA ALA A 90 -7.17 -4.80 1.94
C ALA A 90 -6.30 -3.56 1.89
N PHE A 91 -6.73 -2.54 1.14
CA PHE A 91 -5.98 -1.30 0.91
C PHE A 91 -6.65 -0.14 1.65
N PRO A 92 -6.01 0.49 2.65
CA PRO A 92 -6.59 1.59 3.43
C PRO A 92 -7.02 2.76 2.54
N ASP A 93 -8.14 3.38 2.90
CA ASP A 93 -8.65 4.57 2.24
C ASP A 93 -8.14 5.84 2.94
N PHE A 94 -6.97 6.33 2.53
CA PHE A 94 -6.37 7.56 3.08
C PHE A 94 -7.13 8.85 2.71
N PHE A 95 -8.21 8.75 1.93
CA PHE A 95 -9.15 9.85 1.67
C PHE A 95 -10.41 9.81 2.55
N ASP A 96 -10.46 8.89 3.53
CA ASP A 96 -11.54 8.79 4.50
C ASP A 96 -11.83 10.16 5.17
N PRO A 97 -13.02 10.75 4.96
CA PRO A 97 -13.34 12.08 5.47
C PRO A 97 -13.56 12.10 6.99
N THR A 98 -13.67 10.93 7.64
CA THR A 98 -13.91 10.83 9.08
C THR A 98 -12.64 10.81 9.92
N ASN A 99 -11.46 10.75 9.28
CA ASN A 99 -10.15 10.53 9.88
C ASN A 99 -9.99 9.20 10.64
N ALA A 100 -10.93 8.26 10.57
CA ALA A 100 -10.81 6.96 11.23
C ALA A 100 -9.61 6.17 10.69
N THR A 101 -9.43 6.18 9.37
CA THR A 101 -8.30 5.53 8.69
C THR A 101 -6.97 6.17 9.07
N LEU A 102 -6.89 7.50 9.04
CA LEU A 102 -5.68 8.23 9.48
C LEU A 102 -5.32 7.91 10.92
N LYS A 103 -6.32 7.93 11.83
CA LYS A 103 -6.10 7.65 13.25
C LYS A 103 -5.60 6.23 13.45
N TRP A 104 -6.26 5.25 12.85
CA TRP A 104 -5.83 3.85 12.95
C TRP A 104 -4.40 3.67 12.41
N TRP A 105 -4.07 4.28 11.26
CA TRP A 105 -2.72 4.22 10.68
C TRP A 105 -1.65 4.78 11.65
N ILE A 106 -1.92 5.94 12.26
CA ILE A 106 -1.05 6.53 13.29
C ILE A 106 -0.92 5.59 14.49
N ASP A 107 -2.02 5.03 14.99
CA ASP A 107 -2.04 4.17 16.16
C ASP A 107 -1.23 2.88 15.93
N GLU A 108 -1.24 2.31 14.71
CA GLU A 108 -0.44 1.13 14.36
C GLU A 108 1.06 1.43 14.37
N PHE A 109 1.49 2.55 13.78
CA PHE A 109 2.89 2.98 13.84
C PHE A 109 3.34 3.27 15.27
N VAL A 110 2.53 3.99 16.07
CA VAL A 110 2.84 4.25 17.49
C VAL A 110 2.97 2.95 18.26
N ARG A 111 2.06 1.99 18.06
CA ARG A 111 2.08 0.68 18.70
C ARG A 111 3.31 -0.13 18.33
N PHE A 112 3.73 -0.09 17.07
CA PHE A 112 4.91 -0.82 16.62
C PHE A 112 6.21 -0.16 17.07
N GLN A 113 6.26 1.18 17.10
CA GLN A 113 7.42 1.94 17.59
C GLN A 113 7.73 1.63 19.06
N GLN A 114 6.71 1.43 19.89
CA GLN A 114 6.87 1.02 21.29
C GLN A 114 7.56 -0.34 21.45
N GLN A 115 7.54 -1.16 20.40
CA GLN A 115 8.16 -2.48 20.39
C GLN A 115 9.54 -2.42 19.73
N VAL A 116 9.62 -1.80 18.55
CA VAL A 116 10.85 -1.64 17.78
C VAL A 116 11.11 -0.14 17.59
N PRO A 117 12.14 0.44 18.25
CA PRO A 117 12.35 1.88 18.24
C PRO A 117 12.98 2.36 16.91
N TYR A 118 12.26 2.25 15.80
CA TYR A 118 12.71 2.76 14.50
C TYR A 118 12.77 4.29 14.47
N ASP A 119 13.54 4.85 13.53
CA ASP A 119 13.79 6.28 13.37
C ASP A 119 13.19 6.87 12.07
N GLY A 120 12.74 6.03 11.15
CA GLY A 120 12.10 6.43 9.91
C GLY A 120 11.30 5.30 9.27
N ILE A 121 10.52 5.67 8.26
CA ILE A 121 9.54 4.79 7.61
C ILE A 121 9.82 4.82 6.10
N TRP A 122 9.89 3.64 5.50
CA TRP A 122 9.92 3.46 4.06
C TRP A 122 8.58 2.85 3.65
N ILE A 123 7.73 3.63 2.95
CA ILE A 123 6.47 3.14 2.39
C ILE A 123 6.68 2.69 0.94
N ASP A 124 6.42 1.42 0.67
CA ASP A 124 6.59 0.81 -0.64
C ASP A 124 5.25 0.26 -1.16
N MET A 125 5.22 -0.25 -2.39
CA MET A 125 4.05 -0.93 -2.95
C MET A 125 2.79 -0.05 -3.08
N ASN A 126 2.96 1.27 -3.04
CA ASN A 126 1.89 2.25 -2.85
C ASN A 126 1.43 2.98 -4.11
N GLU A 127 1.55 2.35 -5.28
CA GLU A 127 0.88 2.81 -6.49
C GLU A 127 -0.65 2.91 -6.39
N PRO A 128 -1.40 2.06 -5.66
CA PRO A 128 -1.07 0.80 -4.95
C PRO A 128 -0.85 -0.38 -5.90
N ALA A 129 0.18 -1.18 -5.62
CA ALA A 129 0.48 -2.39 -6.37
C ALA A 129 -0.44 -3.54 -5.94
N ASN A 130 -0.90 -4.32 -6.93
CA ASN A 130 -1.65 -5.55 -6.70
C ASN A 130 -1.16 -6.65 -7.66
N PHE A 131 -0.97 -7.86 -7.16
CA PHE A 131 -0.46 -8.97 -7.96
C PHE A 131 -1.60 -9.67 -8.71
N GLY A 132 -1.42 -9.81 -10.03
CA GLY A 132 -2.23 -10.70 -10.83
C GLY A 132 -3.64 -10.22 -11.18
N THR A 133 -3.97 -8.93 -11.05
CA THR A 133 -5.32 -8.43 -11.39
C THR A 133 -5.72 -8.83 -12.80
N ASN A 134 -6.84 -9.56 -12.93
CA ASN A 134 -7.35 -10.18 -14.16
C ASN A 134 -6.45 -11.24 -14.82
N GLU A 135 -5.42 -11.73 -14.15
CA GLU A 135 -4.59 -12.81 -14.67
C GLU A 135 -5.19 -14.17 -14.27
N GLY A 136 -5.40 -15.06 -15.23
CA GLY A 136 -5.91 -16.41 -14.93
C GLY A 136 -4.91 -17.31 -14.20
N ARG A 137 -3.61 -17.01 -14.34
CA ARG A 137 -2.51 -17.71 -13.68
C ARG A 137 -1.34 -16.74 -13.46
N PRO A 138 -1.38 -15.95 -12.37
CA PRO A 138 -0.32 -14.99 -12.07
C PRO A 138 0.98 -15.66 -11.66
N TRP A 139 2.09 -14.92 -11.73
CA TRP A 139 3.44 -15.44 -11.51
C TRP A 139 3.64 -16.16 -10.17
N TYR A 140 2.92 -15.72 -9.12
CA TYR A 140 3.05 -16.30 -7.78
C TYR A 140 2.44 -17.69 -7.66
N PHE A 141 1.63 -18.15 -8.63
CA PHE A 141 1.09 -19.52 -8.61
C PHE A 141 2.16 -20.61 -8.75
N ASP A 142 3.30 -20.24 -9.32
CA ASP A 142 4.45 -21.11 -9.51
C ASP A 142 5.54 -20.85 -8.45
N SER A 143 5.32 -19.91 -7.52
CA SER A 143 6.24 -19.61 -6.43
C SER A 143 6.03 -20.61 -5.28
N PRO A 144 7.08 -21.34 -4.83
CA PRO A 144 6.96 -22.23 -3.69
C PRO A 144 6.75 -21.47 -2.37
N ASP A 145 7.12 -20.20 -2.34
CA ASP A 145 7.13 -19.34 -1.16
C ASP A 145 5.94 -18.36 -1.13
N HIS A 146 4.98 -18.49 -2.05
CA HIS A 146 3.77 -17.68 -2.06
C HIS A 146 2.53 -18.55 -2.24
N PRO A 147 1.44 -18.32 -1.49
CA PRO A 147 0.21 -19.08 -1.66
C PRO A 147 -0.45 -18.77 -3.00
N ASN A 148 -1.17 -19.77 -3.53
CA ASN A 148 -1.96 -19.67 -4.76
C ASN A 148 -3.32 -19.00 -4.49
N ASP A 149 -3.28 -17.78 -3.95
CA ASP A 149 -4.48 -16.98 -3.67
C ASP A 149 -5.16 -16.57 -4.97
N GLN A 150 -6.49 -16.58 -4.99
CA GLN A 150 -7.23 -16.18 -6.18
C GLN A 150 -6.99 -14.69 -6.48
N PRO A 151 -6.53 -14.31 -7.68
CA PRO A 151 -6.32 -12.90 -8.00
C PRO A 151 -7.63 -12.11 -8.03
N LEU A 152 -7.51 -10.79 -7.82
CA LEU A 152 -8.60 -9.84 -8.03
C LEU A 152 -9.06 -9.87 -9.50
N MET A 153 -10.37 -10.02 -9.71
CA MET A 153 -11.00 -10.02 -11.03
C MET A 153 -11.95 -8.82 -11.15
N CYS A 154 -11.61 -7.87 -12.03
CA CYS A 154 -12.44 -6.72 -12.36
C CYS A 154 -13.45 -7.08 -13.45
N PRO A 155 -14.67 -6.50 -13.43
CA PRO A 155 -15.76 -6.86 -14.36
C PRO A 155 -15.57 -6.23 -15.76
N MET A 156 -14.56 -6.68 -16.50
CA MET A 156 -14.17 -6.13 -17.81
C MET A 156 -15.22 -6.30 -18.92
N ASN A 157 -16.12 -7.28 -18.79
CA ASN A 157 -17.12 -7.63 -19.81
C ASN A 157 -18.52 -7.05 -19.53
N SER A 158 -18.63 -6.12 -18.58
CA SER A 158 -19.89 -5.43 -18.27
C SER A 158 -19.74 -3.91 -18.48
N THR A 159 -20.83 -3.17 -18.28
CA THR A 159 -20.79 -1.70 -18.25
C THR A 159 -19.83 -1.16 -17.19
N ASP A 160 -19.59 -1.90 -16.10
CA ASP A 160 -18.67 -1.50 -15.05
C ASP A 160 -17.19 -1.49 -15.53
N GLY A 161 -16.87 -2.19 -16.62
CA GLY A 161 -15.54 -2.21 -17.23
C GLY A 161 -15.14 -0.90 -17.91
N GLU A 162 -16.05 0.06 -18.08
CA GLU A 162 -15.76 1.36 -18.70
C GLU A 162 -14.68 2.15 -17.96
N TRP A 163 -14.58 1.97 -16.63
CA TRP A 163 -13.58 2.64 -15.79
C TRP A 163 -12.18 2.08 -16.02
N ASP A 164 -12.07 0.79 -16.31
CA ASP A 164 -10.79 0.15 -16.60
C ASP A 164 -10.40 0.27 -18.09
N MET A 165 -11.38 0.54 -18.95
CA MET A 165 -11.24 0.74 -20.40
C MET A 165 -11.89 2.05 -20.85
N PRO A 166 -11.30 3.20 -20.49
CA PRO A 166 -11.85 4.48 -20.89
C PRO A 166 -11.86 4.64 -22.42
N PRO A 167 -12.77 5.47 -22.97
CA PRO A 167 -12.86 5.71 -24.42
C PRO A 167 -11.53 6.17 -25.03
N TYR A 168 -10.73 6.91 -24.25
CA TYR A 168 -9.38 7.32 -24.61
C TYR A 168 -8.36 6.62 -23.71
N LYS A 169 -7.61 5.68 -24.30
CA LYS A 169 -6.60 4.90 -23.58
C LYS A 169 -5.31 5.69 -23.45
N THR A 170 -4.61 5.48 -22.34
CA THR A 170 -3.23 5.95 -22.18
C THR A 170 -2.31 5.19 -23.14
N HIS A 171 -1.13 5.75 -23.40
CA HIS A 171 -0.12 5.13 -24.28
C HIS A 171 0.32 3.74 -23.80
N ALA A 172 0.15 3.43 -22.50
CA ALA A 172 0.50 2.13 -21.92
C ALA A 172 -0.22 0.95 -22.59
N GLY A 173 -1.35 1.18 -23.28
CA GLY A 173 -2.05 0.16 -24.07
C GLY A 173 -2.69 -0.98 -23.25
N ALA A 174 -2.56 -0.93 -21.92
CA ALA A 174 -3.10 -1.90 -20.98
C ALA A 174 -4.42 -1.41 -20.35
N TYR A 175 -5.15 -2.33 -19.74
CA TYR A 175 -6.27 -2.01 -18.86
C TYR A 175 -5.77 -1.21 -17.65
N LEU A 176 -6.53 -0.23 -17.15
CA LEU A 176 -6.05 0.58 -16.04
C LEU A 176 -5.86 -0.21 -14.73
N ALA A 177 -6.66 -1.26 -14.49
CA ALA A 177 -6.47 -2.21 -13.38
C ALA A 177 -5.19 -3.08 -13.47
N THR A 178 -4.42 -3.02 -14.56
CA THR A 178 -3.22 -3.85 -14.71
C THR A 178 -2.24 -3.56 -13.57
N LYS A 179 -1.90 -4.60 -12.78
CA LYS A 179 -1.02 -4.53 -11.60
C LYS A 179 -1.50 -3.59 -10.48
N THR A 180 -2.79 -3.28 -10.44
CA THR A 180 -3.41 -2.45 -9.39
C THR A 180 -4.88 -2.86 -9.18
N LEU A 181 -5.68 -2.06 -8.48
CA LEU A 181 -7.07 -2.35 -8.16
C LEU A 181 -8.03 -1.96 -9.29
N CYS A 182 -9.27 -2.45 -9.22
CA CYS A 182 -10.29 -2.12 -10.22
C CYS A 182 -10.64 -0.64 -10.18
N MET A 183 -10.64 0.04 -11.33
CA MET A 183 -10.89 1.48 -11.37
C MET A 183 -12.31 1.87 -10.93
N LEU A 184 -13.27 0.95 -10.98
CA LEU A 184 -14.64 1.16 -10.49
C LEU A 184 -14.73 1.30 -8.97
N ALA A 185 -13.70 0.90 -8.23
CA ALA A 185 -13.69 0.93 -6.77
C ALA A 185 -13.95 2.34 -6.25
N VAL A 186 -14.43 2.45 -5.01
CA VAL A 186 -14.76 3.71 -4.38
C VAL A 186 -13.95 3.96 -3.12
N GLN A 187 -13.72 5.24 -2.86
CA GLN A 187 -12.96 5.84 -1.77
C GLN A 187 -13.71 7.06 -1.25
N ALA A 188 -13.17 7.70 -0.20
CA ALA A 188 -13.74 8.85 0.46
C ALA A 188 -15.20 8.58 0.86
N ASN A 189 -15.45 7.44 1.51
CA ASN A 189 -16.80 6.97 1.88
C ASN A 189 -17.77 6.90 0.68
N GLY A 190 -17.32 6.32 -0.44
CA GLY A 190 -18.15 6.11 -1.62
C GLY A 190 -18.35 7.34 -2.50
N THR A 191 -17.74 8.49 -2.16
CA THR A 191 -17.95 9.75 -2.90
C THR A 191 -16.98 9.96 -4.05
N GLN A 192 -15.85 9.25 -4.04
CA GLN A 192 -14.84 9.34 -5.09
C GLN A 192 -14.54 7.96 -5.63
N ARG A 193 -14.35 7.88 -6.94
CA ARG A 193 -13.95 6.65 -7.61
C ARG A 193 -12.43 6.54 -7.65
N PHE A 194 -11.92 5.34 -7.47
CA PHE A 194 -10.48 5.04 -7.53
C PHE A 194 -9.87 5.46 -8.87
N TYR A 195 -10.62 5.37 -9.98
CA TYR A 195 -10.26 5.97 -11.27
C TYR A 195 -9.71 7.41 -11.18
N ASN A 196 -10.32 8.26 -10.34
CA ASN A 196 -9.89 9.65 -10.15
C ASN A 196 -8.73 9.80 -9.16
N LEU A 197 -8.59 8.86 -8.22
CA LEU A 197 -7.70 8.96 -7.07
C LEU A 197 -6.47 8.06 -7.14
N LYS A 198 -6.39 7.13 -8.10
CA LYS A 198 -5.31 6.13 -8.19
C LYS A 198 -3.93 6.78 -8.13
N ASN A 199 -3.69 7.83 -8.92
CA ASN A 199 -2.38 8.50 -8.94
C ASN A 199 -2.11 9.37 -7.71
N LEU A 200 -3.07 9.48 -6.78
CA LEU A 200 -2.92 10.20 -5.51
C LEU A 200 -2.79 9.26 -4.31
N TYR A 201 -2.84 7.94 -4.50
CA TYR A 201 -2.83 6.97 -3.39
C TYR A 201 -1.53 7.05 -2.55
N GLY A 202 -0.37 6.88 -3.18
CA GLY A 202 0.92 7.00 -2.46
C GLY A 202 1.16 8.40 -1.89
N TRP A 203 0.62 9.45 -2.52
CA TRP A 203 0.67 10.82 -1.99
C TRP A 203 -0.16 10.96 -0.70
N SER A 204 -1.37 10.40 -0.65
CA SER A 204 -2.24 10.49 0.52
C SER A 204 -1.72 9.61 1.66
N GLU A 205 -1.16 8.45 1.35
CA GLU A 205 -0.43 7.63 2.31
C GLU A 205 0.79 8.37 2.86
N ALA A 206 1.66 8.95 2.02
CA ALA A 206 2.84 9.69 2.47
C ALA A 206 2.49 10.81 3.47
N LYS A 207 1.38 11.52 3.21
CA LYS A 207 0.85 12.54 4.13
C LYS A 207 0.36 11.94 5.46
N ALA A 208 -0.28 10.77 5.45
CA ALA A 208 -0.71 10.09 6.67
C ALA A 208 0.50 9.55 7.46
N THR A 209 1.45 8.93 6.77
CA THR A 209 2.66 8.36 7.34
C THR A 209 3.59 9.41 7.92
N GLN A 210 3.70 10.61 7.32
CA GLN A 210 4.47 11.71 7.91
C GLN A 210 3.91 12.14 9.27
N GLN A 211 2.59 12.13 9.44
CA GLN A 211 1.95 12.41 10.74
C GLN A 211 2.20 11.26 11.72
N ALA A 212 2.10 10.01 11.25
CA ALA A 212 2.39 8.83 12.05
C ALA A 212 3.85 8.81 12.55
N GLN A 213 4.81 9.15 11.69
CA GLN A 213 6.22 9.26 12.03
C GLN A 213 6.45 10.25 13.16
N HIS A 214 5.82 11.43 13.07
CA HIS A 214 5.93 12.44 14.10
C HIS A 214 5.29 11.99 15.41
N ALA A 215 4.08 11.40 15.34
CA ALA A 215 3.36 10.91 16.52
C ALA A 215 4.11 9.77 17.23
N ALA A 216 4.70 8.85 16.47
CA ALA A 216 5.41 7.68 17.00
C ALA A 216 6.77 8.03 17.62
N THR A 217 7.48 9.01 17.07
CA THR A 217 8.88 9.30 17.46
C THR A 217 9.10 10.62 18.19
N ALA A 218 8.11 11.53 18.15
CA ALA A 218 8.22 12.93 18.55
C ALA A 218 9.38 13.69 17.86
N LYS A 219 9.89 13.17 16.73
CA LYS A 219 10.99 13.73 15.95
C LYS A 219 10.52 14.07 14.54
N ARG A 220 11.38 14.73 13.76
CA ARG A 220 11.13 14.96 12.32
C ARG A 220 11.05 13.65 11.55
N GLY A 221 11.98 12.72 11.83
CA GLY A 221 12.07 11.45 11.13
C GLY A 221 12.38 11.59 9.63
N ALA A 222 12.28 10.46 8.92
CA ALA A 222 12.28 10.40 7.47
C ALA A 222 11.13 9.49 7.01
N VAL A 223 10.43 9.90 5.96
CA VAL A 223 9.48 9.06 5.21
C VAL A 223 9.98 8.98 3.77
N ILE A 224 10.11 7.78 3.24
CA ILE A 224 10.57 7.52 1.87
C ILE A 224 9.46 6.77 1.14
N SER A 225 8.99 7.26 -0.01
CA SER A 225 7.82 6.72 -0.74
C SER A 225 8.13 6.34 -2.17
N ARG A 226 7.56 5.22 -2.66
CA ARG A 226 7.72 4.81 -4.07
C ARG A 226 6.85 5.68 -4.98
N SER A 227 5.54 5.59 -4.79
CA SER A 227 4.56 6.32 -5.56
C SER A 227 4.52 7.77 -5.11
N THR A 228 4.49 8.68 -6.08
CA THR A 228 4.49 10.13 -5.84
C THR A 228 3.57 10.84 -6.84
N PHE A 229 3.09 12.00 -6.41
CA PHE A 229 2.37 13.01 -7.18
C PHE A 229 2.95 14.41 -6.89
N PRO A 230 2.78 15.44 -7.74
CA PRO A 230 3.15 16.81 -7.38
C PRO A 230 2.73 17.20 -5.96
N SER A 231 3.66 17.81 -5.21
CA SER A 231 3.61 18.09 -3.75
C SER A 231 3.99 16.95 -2.79
N SER A 232 4.28 15.73 -3.26
CA SER A 232 4.71 14.63 -2.37
C SER A 232 5.95 14.95 -1.55
N GLY A 233 6.88 15.73 -2.11
CA GLY A 233 8.12 16.18 -1.43
C GLY A 233 7.89 17.02 -0.18
N ARG A 234 6.66 17.49 0.07
CA ARG A 234 6.29 18.12 1.35
C ARG A 234 6.21 17.11 2.50
N PHE A 235 5.97 15.84 2.20
CA PHE A 235 5.68 14.79 3.19
C PHE A 235 6.73 13.68 3.21
N ALA A 236 7.32 13.33 2.05
CA ALA A 236 8.26 12.23 1.92
C ALA A 236 9.34 12.51 0.86
N GLY A 237 10.50 11.86 1.02
CA GLY A 237 11.49 11.70 -0.05
C GLY A 237 11.14 10.52 -0.97
N HIS A 238 11.98 10.26 -1.97
CA HIS A 238 11.75 9.23 -2.99
C HIS A 238 13.05 8.52 -3.39
N TRP A 239 12.95 7.25 -3.79
CA TRP A 239 14.02 6.51 -4.48
C TRP A 239 13.50 6.02 -5.84
N LEU A 240 14.38 5.91 -6.83
CA LEU A 240 14.01 5.67 -8.23
C LEU A 240 13.55 4.24 -8.57
N GLY A 241 13.17 3.45 -7.56
CA GLY A 241 12.63 2.10 -7.75
C GLY A 241 13.67 1.03 -8.11
N ASP A 242 13.15 -0.10 -8.59
CA ASP A 242 13.89 -1.33 -8.83
C ASP A 242 14.72 -1.25 -10.13
N ASN A 243 16.02 -0.94 -9.97
CA ASN A 243 16.98 -0.98 -11.08
C ASN A 243 17.66 -2.36 -11.20
N THR A 244 18.42 -2.56 -12.28
CA THR A 244 18.99 -3.87 -12.65
C THR A 244 20.51 -4.00 -12.44
N ALA A 245 21.12 -3.06 -11.70
CA ALA A 245 22.56 -2.99 -11.45
C ALA A 245 23.43 -2.90 -12.73
N THR A 246 23.05 -2.07 -13.70
CA THR A 246 23.81 -1.85 -14.95
C THR A 246 24.46 -0.47 -15.01
N TRP A 247 25.43 -0.30 -15.92
CA TRP A 247 26.00 1.02 -16.23
C TRP A 247 24.95 2.01 -16.77
N ALA A 248 23.92 1.51 -17.45
CA ALA A 248 22.81 2.32 -17.91
C ALA A 248 22.00 2.86 -16.72
N ASP A 249 21.76 2.05 -15.69
CA ASP A 249 21.05 2.46 -14.47
C ASP A 249 21.79 3.58 -13.73
N LEU A 250 23.13 3.51 -13.68
CA LEU A 250 23.95 4.60 -13.12
C LEU A 250 23.77 5.92 -13.87
N ARG A 251 23.67 5.88 -15.20
CA ARG A 251 23.39 7.09 -15.99
C ARG A 251 21.98 7.60 -15.74
N SER A 252 20.99 6.71 -15.72
CA SER A 252 19.58 7.06 -15.50
C SER A 252 19.34 7.64 -14.10
N SER A 253 20.13 7.24 -13.09
CA SER A 253 19.97 7.79 -11.73
C SER A 253 20.30 9.27 -11.62
N ILE A 254 21.26 9.77 -12.40
CA ILE A 254 21.58 11.20 -12.48
C ILE A 254 20.40 11.98 -13.05
N ILE A 255 19.76 11.43 -14.09
CA ILE A 255 18.58 12.03 -14.73
C ILE A 255 17.43 12.08 -13.73
N GLY A 256 17.09 10.93 -13.13
CA GLY A 256 16.01 10.85 -12.15
C GLY A 256 16.21 11.78 -10.96
N ALA A 257 17.43 11.87 -10.40
CA ALA A 257 17.71 12.78 -9.29
C ALA A 257 17.48 14.25 -9.67
N GLN A 258 17.87 14.67 -10.88
CA GLN A 258 17.63 16.02 -11.38
C GLN A 258 16.15 16.30 -11.61
N GLU A 259 15.43 15.36 -12.23
CA GLU A 259 14.00 15.46 -12.48
C GLU A 259 13.20 15.59 -11.17
N PHE A 260 13.49 14.77 -10.16
CA PHE A 260 12.79 14.82 -8.87
C PHE A 260 13.07 16.12 -8.08
N ASN A 261 14.26 16.70 -8.22
CA ASN A 261 14.53 18.06 -7.72
C ASN A 261 13.58 19.09 -8.37
N LEU A 262 13.39 19.01 -9.70
CA LEU A 262 12.45 19.88 -10.43
C LEU A 262 10.98 19.59 -10.09
N PHE A 263 10.63 18.34 -9.79
CA PHE A 263 9.30 17.95 -9.33
C PHE A 263 9.00 18.38 -7.88
N GLY A 264 9.98 18.99 -7.19
CA GLY A 264 9.83 19.47 -5.82
C GLY A 264 9.95 18.35 -4.78
N ILE A 265 10.75 17.33 -5.06
CA ILE A 265 11.07 16.20 -4.19
C ILE A 265 12.61 16.09 -4.10
N PRO A 266 13.26 16.97 -3.31
CA PRO A 266 14.72 17.03 -3.20
C PRO A 266 15.32 15.93 -2.33
#